data_AF-A0A537X772-F1
#
_entry.id   AF-A0A537X772-F1
#
_cell.length_a   1.000
_cell.length_b   1.000
_cell.length_c   1.000
_cell.angle_alpha   90.00
_cell.angle_beta   90.00
_cell.angle_gamma   90.00
#
_symmetry.space_group_name_H-M   'P 1'
#
loop_
_entity.id
_entity.type
_entity.pdbx_description
1 polymer ?
#
loop_
_entity_poly.entity_id
_entity_poly.type
_entity_poly.pdbx_seq_one_letter_code
_entity_poly.pdbx_strand_id
1 'polypeptide(L)'
;MSATDPSALALFWIAVIGVAILAYVVLDGFDLGVGILFGATKDAALRDAMIASISPFWDGNETWLIVVGATLFAAFPIVYAVFLGAFYIPVLLLLLALIFRGVAFEFRARGAAQGFWDRCFAAGSLVAAFVQGAAVGAMIRGIPVVNGQFSGGSFDWVAGLPFLCGIGLVLGYALLGAGWLVLKSEDPLRSWARSRIPLLAGALVAILCVAVVMAFIDRARMTG
;
A
#
# COMPACT_ATOMS: atom_id res chain seq x y z
N MET A 1 -36.68 8.06 9.94
CA MET A 1 -35.37 7.44 9.66
C MET A 1 -35.66 6.22 8.82
N SER A 2 -35.19 6.22 7.57
CA SER A 2 -35.44 5.09 6.67
C SER A 2 -34.66 3.87 7.17
N ALA A 3 -35.13 2.65 6.90
CA ALA A 3 -34.42 1.42 7.24
C ALA A 3 -33.05 1.27 6.54
N THR A 4 -32.66 2.27 5.73
CA THR A 4 -31.46 2.33 4.91
C THR A 4 -30.42 3.34 5.38
N ASP A 5 -30.71 4.15 6.40
CA ASP A 5 -29.73 5.11 6.94
C ASP A 5 -28.76 4.40 7.90
N PRO A 6 -27.42 4.49 7.68
CA PRO A 6 -26.45 3.91 8.61
C PRO A 6 -26.68 4.45 10.03
N SER A 7 -26.69 3.56 11.03
CA SER A 7 -26.82 3.99 12.42
C SER A 7 -25.65 4.90 12.82
N ALA A 8 -25.85 5.80 13.79
CA ALA A 8 -24.77 6.66 14.29
C ALA A 8 -23.55 5.84 14.76
N LEU A 9 -23.80 4.65 15.33
CA LEU A 9 -22.75 3.69 15.71
C LEU A 9 -22.00 3.14 14.48
N ALA A 10 -22.70 2.80 13.40
CA ALA A 10 -22.06 2.37 12.16
C ALA A 10 -21.21 3.48 11.54
N LEU A 11 -21.72 4.73 11.52
CA LEU A 11 -20.96 5.89 11.03
C LEU A 11 -19.70 6.14 11.87
N PHE A 12 -19.79 6.01 13.19
CA PHE A 12 -18.63 6.11 14.08
C PHE A 12 -17.55 5.09 13.71
N TRP A 13 -17.91 3.81 13.57
CA TRP A 13 -16.94 2.77 13.22
C TRP A 13 -16.36 2.92 11.81
N ILE A 14 -17.17 3.36 10.85
CA ILE A 14 -16.68 3.72 9.50
C ILE A 14 -15.65 4.84 9.59
N ALA A 15 -15.90 5.88 10.40
CA ALA A 15 -14.96 6.98 10.59
C ALA A 15 -13.66 6.50 11.25
N VAL A 16 -13.73 5.63 12.26
CA VAL A 16 -12.54 5.01 12.90
C VAL A 16 -11.71 4.24 11.87
N ILE A 17 -12.35 3.41 11.03
CA ILE A 17 -11.66 2.68 9.96
C ILE A 17 -11.03 3.66 8.96
N GLY A 18 -11.77 4.71 8.55
CA GLY A 18 -11.26 5.72 7.62
C GLY A 18 -10.03 6.46 8.15
N VAL A 19 -10.03 6.84 9.44
CA VAL A 19 -8.87 7.44 10.11
C VAL A 19 -7.71 6.45 10.19
N ALA A 20 -7.96 5.19 10.54
CA ALA A 20 -6.91 4.17 10.62
C ALA A 20 -6.27 3.87 9.26
N ILE A 21 -7.07 3.80 8.19
CA ILE A 21 -6.56 3.65 6.81
C ILE A 21 -5.74 4.88 6.42
N LEU A 22 -6.23 6.10 6.68
CA LEU A 22 -5.49 7.32 6.36
C LEU A 22 -4.15 7.37 7.11
N ALA A 23 -4.16 7.06 8.41
CA ALA A 23 -2.95 6.99 9.22
C ALA A 23 -1.97 5.95 8.64
N TYR A 24 -2.44 4.75 8.31
CA TYR A 24 -1.61 3.73 7.67
C TYR A 24 -1.01 4.20 6.34
N VAL A 25 -1.83 4.72 5.43
CA VAL A 25 -1.43 5.17 4.09
C VAL A 25 -0.40 6.31 4.17
N VAL A 26 -0.52 7.21 5.14
CA VAL A 26 0.42 8.33 5.32
C VAL A 26 1.69 7.87 6.01
N LEU A 27 1.57 7.09 7.08
CA LEU A 27 2.69 6.72 7.94
C LEU A 27 3.50 5.57 7.33
N ASP A 28 2.89 4.41 7.11
CA ASP A 28 3.59 3.28 6.50
C ASP A 28 3.86 3.53 5.00
N GLY A 29 3.10 4.43 4.35
CA GLY A 29 3.32 4.79 2.96
C GLY A 29 4.70 5.43 2.70
N PHE A 30 5.24 6.24 3.63
CA PHE A 30 6.60 6.75 3.46
C PHE A 30 7.65 5.67 3.73
N ASP A 31 7.41 4.75 4.67
CA ASP A 31 8.32 3.63 4.97
C ASP A 31 8.43 2.68 3.77
N LEU A 32 7.29 2.29 3.21
CA LEU A 32 7.20 1.52 1.97
C LEU A 32 7.85 2.27 0.81
N GLY A 33 7.60 3.59 0.72
CA GLY A 33 8.22 4.47 -0.25
C GLY A 33 9.75 4.48 -0.18
N VAL A 34 10.31 4.62 1.02
CA VAL A 34 11.75 4.55 1.26
C VAL A 34 12.28 3.16 0.88
N GLY A 35 11.57 2.08 1.18
CA GLY A 35 11.96 0.73 0.76
C GLY A 35 11.96 0.52 -0.75
N ILE A 36 11.02 1.13 -1.48
CA ILE A 36 11.03 1.11 -2.95
C ILE A 36 12.25 1.88 -3.49
N LEU A 37 12.52 3.08 -2.96
CA LEU A 37 13.67 3.89 -3.34
C LEU A 37 15.02 3.26 -2.98
N PHE A 38 15.06 2.51 -1.88
CA PHE A 38 16.23 1.74 -1.45
C PHE A 38 16.68 0.75 -2.53
N GLY A 39 15.72 0.13 -3.23
CA GLY A 39 15.99 -0.72 -4.39
C GLY A 39 16.52 0.02 -5.62
N ALA A 40 16.29 1.33 -5.72
CA ALA A 40 16.68 2.17 -6.87
C ALA A 40 18.12 2.71 -6.81
N THR A 41 18.84 2.47 -5.72
CA THR A 41 20.27 2.79 -5.58
C THR A 41 21.07 1.55 -5.19
N LYS A 42 22.36 1.50 -5.58
CA LYS A 42 23.33 0.49 -5.12
C LYS A 42 24.34 1.05 -4.12
N ASP A 43 24.26 2.35 -3.82
CA ASP A 43 25.15 3.03 -2.88
C ASP A 43 24.80 2.60 -1.44
N ALA A 44 25.76 1.96 -0.77
CA ALA A 44 25.59 1.45 0.59
C ALA A 44 25.36 2.57 1.61
N ALA A 45 26.04 3.71 1.48
CA ALA A 45 25.90 4.82 2.41
C ALA A 45 24.52 5.47 2.30
N LEU A 46 24.00 5.61 1.08
CA LEU A 46 22.62 6.09 0.87
C LEU A 46 21.60 5.10 1.44
N ARG A 47 21.81 3.80 1.25
CA ARG A 47 20.96 2.73 1.80
C ARG A 47 20.92 2.72 3.32
N ASP A 48 22.07 2.89 3.96
CA ASP A 48 22.16 2.94 5.43
C ASP A 48 21.46 4.19 5.98
N ALA A 49 21.66 5.34 5.34
CA ALA A 49 20.98 6.57 5.73
C ALA A 49 19.45 6.51 5.51
N MET A 50 18.98 5.83 4.45
CA MET A 50 17.55 5.57 4.23
C MET A 50 16.94 4.75 5.38
N ILE A 51 17.58 3.63 5.76
CA ILE A 51 17.12 2.76 6.85
C ILE A 51 17.12 3.52 8.18
N ALA A 52 18.20 4.25 8.48
CA ALA A 52 18.29 5.06 9.70
C ALA A 52 17.15 6.08 9.81
N SER A 53 16.67 6.63 8.69
CA SER A 53 15.60 7.64 8.69
C SER A 53 14.22 7.12 9.10
N ILE A 54 13.97 5.81 8.99
CA ILE A 54 12.67 5.17 9.26
C ILE A 54 12.68 4.21 10.45
N SER A 55 13.87 3.79 10.90
CA SER A 55 14.06 2.83 12.01
C SER A 55 13.25 3.14 13.29
N PRO A 56 13.06 4.40 13.71
CA PRO A 56 12.32 4.67 14.95
C PRO A 56 10.79 4.52 14.82
N PHE A 57 10.25 4.42 13.60
CA PHE A 57 8.81 4.61 13.35
C PHE A 57 8.13 3.38 12.72
N TRP A 58 8.85 2.58 11.94
CA TRP A 58 8.27 1.55 11.06
C TRP A 58 7.34 0.55 11.78
N ASP A 59 7.74 0.04 12.95
CA ASP A 59 6.96 -0.95 13.70
C ASP A 59 5.62 -0.36 14.20
N GLY A 60 5.65 0.89 14.66
CA GLY A 60 4.44 1.61 15.05
C GLY A 60 3.50 1.88 13.88
N ASN A 61 4.05 2.12 12.68
CA ASN A 61 3.26 2.44 11.49
C ASN A 61 2.46 1.22 11.00
N GLU A 62 3.00 0.00 11.12
CA GLU A 62 2.30 -1.25 10.78
C GLU A 62 1.06 -1.50 11.66
N THR A 63 1.04 -0.98 12.89
CA THR A 63 -0.05 -1.20 13.85
C THR A 63 -1.40 -0.70 13.32
N TRP A 64 -1.42 0.35 12.50
CA TRP A 64 -2.66 0.88 11.93
C TRP A 64 -3.38 -0.12 11.02
N LEU A 65 -2.64 -0.97 10.31
CA LEU A 65 -3.22 -2.03 9.49
C LEU A 65 -3.94 -3.08 10.37
N ILE A 66 -3.37 -3.39 11.54
CA ILE A 66 -3.98 -4.30 12.52
C ILE A 66 -5.29 -3.70 13.05
N VAL A 67 -5.30 -2.39 13.37
CA VAL A 67 -6.51 -1.68 13.82
C VAL A 67 -7.62 -1.76 12.78
N VAL A 68 -7.31 -1.58 11.49
CA VAL A 68 -8.28 -1.73 10.39
C VAL A 68 -8.86 -3.15 10.36
N GLY A 69 -8.00 -4.16 10.38
CA GLY A 69 -8.43 -5.57 10.35
C GLY A 69 -9.29 -5.95 11.56
N ALA A 70 -8.86 -5.58 12.77
CA ALA A 70 -9.57 -5.87 14.01
C ALA A 70 -10.93 -5.15 14.08
N THR A 71 -10.98 -3.90 13.63
CA THR A 71 -12.22 -3.11 13.63
C THR A 71 -13.21 -3.63 12.60
N LEU A 72 -12.75 -4.01 11.39
CA LEU A 72 -13.60 -4.68 10.40
C LEU A 72 -14.17 -6.00 10.94
N PHE A 73 -13.33 -6.82 11.57
CA PHE A 73 -13.76 -8.08 12.16
C PHE A 73 -14.82 -7.88 13.27
N ALA A 74 -14.60 -6.93 14.18
CA ALA A 74 -15.49 -6.70 15.31
C ALA A 74 -16.79 -5.96 14.95
N ALA A 75 -16.70 -4.91 14.13
CA ALA A 75 -17.84 -4.03 13.82
C ALA A 75 -18.60 -4.44 12.55
N PHE A 76 -17.94 -5.09 11.58
CA PHE A 76 -18.51 -5.42 10.26
C PHE A 76 -18.11 -6.83 9.77
N PRO A 77 -18.48 -7.91 10.51
CA PRO A 77 -17.99 -9.26 10.23
C PRO A 77 -18.32 -9.79 8.83
N ILE A 78 -19.47 -9.43 8.26
CA ILE A 78 -19.83 -9.81 6.89
C ILE A 78 -18.92 -9.12 5.87
N VAL A 79 -18.63 -7.83 6.05
CA VAL A 79 -17.69 -7.09 5.20
C VAL A 79 -16.30 -7.69 5.30
N TYR A 80 -15.86 -8.03 6.52
CA TYR A 80 -14.59 -8.71 6.75
C TYR A 80 -14.50 -10.06 6.02
N ALA A 81 -15.55 -10.89 6.10
CA ALA A 81 -15.59 -12.19 5.43
C ALA A 81 -15.56 -12.07 3.90
N VAL A 82 -16.34 -11.14 3.32
CA VAL A 82 -16.32 -10.85 1.88
C VAL A 82 -14.95 -10.33 1.44
N PHE A 83 -14.37 -9.40 2.20
CA PHE A 83 -13.06 -8.83 1.93
C PHE A 83 -11.98 -9.93 1.88
N LEU A 84 -11.92 -10.81 2.89
CA LEU A 84 -10.96 -11.90 2.90
C LEU A 84 -11.21 -12.90 1.77
N GLY A 85 -12.46 -13.16 1.39
CA GLY A 85 -12.77 -13.98 0.23
C GLY A 85 -12.23 -13.39 -1.07
N ALA A 86 -12.48 -12.09 -1.29
CA ALA A 86 -12.05 -11.38 -2.50
C ALA A 86 -10.53 -11.17 -2.57
N PHE A 87 -9.89 -10.96 -1.43
CA PHE A 87 -8.49 -10.55 -1.33
C PHE A 87 -7.60 -11.56 -0.61
N TYR A 88 -7.97 -12.84 -0.57
CA TYR A 88 -7.18 -13.88 0.09
C TYR A 88 -5.71 -13.88 -0.37
N ILE A 89 -5.47 -13.92 -1.69
CA ILE A 89 -4.12 -13.90 -2.26
C ILE A 89 -3.40 -12.56 -1.98
N PRO A 90 -4.00 -11.38 -2.26
CA PRO A 90 -3.41 -10.08 -1.90
C PRO A 90 -3.04 -9.94 -0.43
N VAL A 91 -3.92 -10.34 0.49
CA VAL A 91 -3.68 -10.27 1.93
C VAL A 91 -2.52 -11.20 2.32
N LEU A 92 -2.48 -12.43 1.79
CA LEU A 92 -1.36 -13.34 2.03
C LEU A 92 -0.03 -12.75 1.53
N LEU A 93 -0.01 -12.18 0.32
CA LEU A 93 1.17 -11.53 -0.24
C LEU A 93 1.59 -10.31 0.59
N LEU A 94 0.62 -9.50 1.05
CA LEU A 94 0.88 -8.36 1.93
C LEU A 94 1.54 -8.80 3.23
N LEU A 95 0.98 -9.82 3.90
CA LEU A 95 1.53 -10.33 5.16
C LEU A 95 2.95 -10.88 4.97
N LEU A 96 3.19 -11.69 3.94
CA LEU A 96 4.53 -12.18 3.62
C LEU A 96 5.49 -11.03 3.34
N ALA A 97 5.07 -10.03 2.56
CA ALA A 97 5.87 -8.87 2.24
C ALA A 97 6.27 -8.05 3.48
N LEU A 98 5.33 -7.84 4.42
CA LEU A 98 5.59 -7.15 5.69
C LEU A 98 6.52 -7.96 6.60
N ILE A 99 6.32 -9.29 6.69
CA ILE A 99 7.23 -10.18 7.44
C ILE A 99 8.65 -10.09 6.89
N PHE A 100 8.82 -10.25 5.57
CA PHE A 100 10.15 -10.16 4.96
C PHE A 100 10.77 -8.77 5.12
N ARG A 101 9.97 -7.70 5.11
CA ARG A 101 10.42 -6.33 5.36
C ARG A 101 10.96 -6.17 6.79
N GLY A 102 10.19 -6.57 7.80
CA GLY A 102 10.59 -6.48 9.21
C GLY A 102 11.80 -7.35 9.53
N VAL A 103 11.84 -8.59 9.03
CA VAL A 103 12.99 -9.48 9.18
C VAL A 103 14.23 -8.92 8.48
N ALA A 104 14.09 -8.39 7.26
CA ALA A 104 15.22 -7.78 6.56
C ALA A 104 15.80 -6.59 7.33
N PHE A 105 14.95 -5.79 8.00
CA PHE A 105 15.36 -4.66 8.82
C PHE A 105 16.26 -5.11 9.99
N GLU A 106 15.78 -6.08 10.78
CA GLU A 106 16.46 -6.60 11.96
C GLU A 106 17.75 -7.37 11.61
N PHE A 107 17.73 -8.18 10.56
CA PHE A 107 18.87 -9.03 10.20
C PHE A 107 19.95 -8.28 9.41
N ARG A 108 19.60 -7.22 8.65
CA ARG A 108 20.60 -6.37 8.00
C ARG A 108 21.50 -5.69 9.03
N ALA A 109 20.94 -5.25 10.17
CA ALA A 109 21.70 -4.65 11.27
C ALA A 109 22.73 -5.62 11.89
N ARG A 110 22.55 -6.94 11.72
CA ARG A 110 23.44 -7.99 12.24
C ARG A 110 24.55 -8.41 11.26
N GLY A 111 24.61 -7.82 10.06
CA GLY A 111 25.73 -7.96 9.10
C GLY A 111 25.78 -9.25 8.27
N ALA A 112 24.88 -10.22 8.47
CA ALA A 112 24.85 -11.46 7.70
C ALA A 112 23.97 -11.32 6.43
N ALA A 113 24.46 -11.79 5.27
CA ALA A 113 23.71 -11.84 4.00
C ALA A 113 23.07 -10.49 3.58
N GLN A 114 23.77 -9.39 3.79
CA GLN A 114 23.30 -8.02 3.59
C GLN A 114 22.61 -7.79 2.22
N GLY A 115 23.17 -8.32 1.12
CA GLY A 115 22.57 -8.19 -0.21
C GLY A 115 21.30 -9.02 -0.45
N PHE A 116 21.06 -10.08 0.34
CA PHE A 116 19.80 -10.81 0.32
C PHE A 116 18.72 -9.99 1.03
N TRP A 117 18.99 -9.52 2.24
CA TRP A 117 18.06 -8.70 3.01
C TRP A 117 17.71 -7.39 2.33
N ASP A 118 18.65 -6.79 1.59
CA ASP A 118 18.39 -5.60 0.76
C ASP A 118 17.34 -5.84 -0.31
N ARG A 119 17.40 -7.01 -0.95
CA ARG A 119 16.42 -7.40 -1.95
C ARG A 119 15.08 -7.73 -1.30
N CYS A 120 15.08 -8.41 -0.15
CA CYS A 120 13.86 -8.69 0.61
C CYS A 120 13.18 -7.40 1.09
N PHE A 121 13.93 -6.42 1.58
CA PHE A 121 13.40 -5.13 2.00
C PHE A 121 12.76 -4.37 0.84
N ALA A 122 13.48 -4.23 -0.29
CA ALA A 122 12.95 -3.53 -1.46
C ALA A 122 11.76 -4.26 -2.10
N ALA A 123 11.84 -5.58 -2.24
CA ALA A 123 10.76 -6.39 -2.82
C ALA A 123 9.53 -6.45 -1.92
N GLY A 124 9.71 -6.58 -0.60
CA GLY A 124 8.63 -6.52 0.38
C GLY A 124 7.89 -5.20 0.30
N SER A 125 8.61 -4.08 0.32
CA SER A 125 7.99 -2.75 0.21
C SER A 125 7.25 -2.54 -1.13
N LEU A 126 7.83 -3.02 -2.24
CA LEU A 126 7.20 -2.97 -3.56
C LEU A 126 5.91 -3.81 -3.61
N VAL A 127 5.98 -5.06 -3.16
CA VAL A 127 4.83 -5.98 -3.18
C VAL A 127 3.72 -5.46 -2.28
N ALA A 128 4.04 -5.04 -1.06
CA ALA A 128 3.07 -4.49 -0.12
C ALA A 128 2.34 -3.27 -0.70
N ALA A 129 3.08 -2.31 -1.29
CA ALA A 129 2.47 -1.15 -1.94
C ALA A 129 1.60 -1.55 -3.15
N PHE A 130 2.08 -2.48 -3.98
CA PHE A 130 1.35 -2.90 -5.17
C PHE A 130 0.02 -3.58 -4.82
N VAL A 131 0.03 -4.56 -3.90
CA VAL A 131 -1.20 -5.32 -3.57
C VAL A 131 -2.25 -4.44 -2.91
N GLN A 132 -1.85 -3.43 -2.14
CA GLN A 132 -2.76 -2.44 -1.57
C GLN A 132 -3.45 -1.61 -2.65
N GLY A 133 -2.69 -1.08 -3.61
CA GLY A 133 -3.27 -0.29 -4.71
C GLY A 133 -4.15 -1.15 -5.61
N ALA A 134 -3.75 -2.39 -5.84
CA ALA A 134 -4.52 -3.37 -6.59
C ALA A 134 -5.85 -3.71 -5.91
N ALA A 135 -5.85 -3.87 -4.58
CA ALA A 135 -7.08 -4.08 -3.81
C ALA A 135 -8.03 -2.87 -3.93
N VAL A 136 -7.52 -1.64 -3.84
CA VAL A 136 -8.34 -0.42 -4.04
C VAL A 136 -8.93 -0.38 -5.44
N GLY A 137 -8.16 -0.66 -6.48
CA GLY A 137 -8.68 -0.67 -7.85
C GLY A 137 -9.73 -1.76 -8.08
N ALA A 138 -9.60 -2.92 -7.43
CA ALA A 138 -10.62 -3.97 -7.46
C ALA A 138 -11.90 -3.56 -6.73
N MET A 139 -11.79 -2.86 -5.59
CA MET A 139 -12.95 -2.27 -4.91
C MET A 139 -13.67 -1.23 -5.78
N ILE A 140 -12.93 -0.40 -6.51
CA ILE A 140 -13.51 0.58 -7.45
C ILE A 140 -14.28 -0.12 -8.57
N ARG A 141 -13.76 -1.24 -9.08
CA ARG A 141 -14.44 -2.07 -10.09
C ARG A 141 -15.67 -2.80 -9.55
N GLY A 142 -15.80 -2.89 -8.22
CA GLY A 142 -16.85 -3.62 -7.53
C GLY A 142 -16.46 -5.08 -7.29
N ILE A 143 -16.79 -5.56 -6.09
CA ILE A 143 -16.58 -6.95 -5.68
C ILE A 143 -17.91 -7.69 -5.84
N PRO A 144 -17.99 -8.77 -6.65
CA PRO A 144 -19.20 -9.55 -6.80
C PRO A 144 -19.50 -10.32 -5.50
N VAL A 145 -20.72 -10.16 -4.99
CA VAL A 145 -21.20 -10.76 -3.74
C VAL A 145 -22.57 -11.40 -3.97
N VAL A 146 -22.71 -12.67 -3.59
CA VAL A 146 -23.97 -13.43 -3.63
C VAL A 146 -24.23 -13.99 -2.23
N ASN A 147 -25.41 -13.74 -1.67
CA ASN A 147 -25.80 -14.20 -0.32
C ASN A 147 -24.79 -13.84 0.78
N GLY A 148 -24.17 -12.66 0.68
CA GLY A 148 -23.17 -12.20 1.66
C GLY A 148 -21.81 -12.90 1.55
N GLN A 149 -21.55 -13.63 0.46
CA GLN A 149 -20.29 -14.31 0.19
C GLN A 149 -19.67 -13.82 -1.11
N PHE A 150 -18.34 -13.77 -1.16
CA PHE A 150 -17.60 -13.45 -2.38
C PHE A 150 -17.87 -14.50 -3.48
N SER A 151 -18.15 -14.04 -4.70
CA SER A 151 -18.46 -14.91 -5.84
C SER A 151 -17.64 -14.58 -7.09
N GLY A 152 -16.52 -13.87 -6.94
CA GLY A 152 -15.64 -13.46 -8.05
C GLY A 152 -14.48 -14.42 -8.30
N GLY A 153 -13.61 -14.06 -9.23
CA GLY A 153 -12.40 -14.80 -9.53
C GLY A 153 -11.25 -14.45 -8.58
N SER A 154 -10.43 -15.44 -8.22
CA SER A 154 -9.28 -15.25 -7.31
C SER A 154 -8.21 -14.28 -7.83
N PHE A 155 -8.24 -13.91 -9.11
CA PHE A 155 -7.28 -13.00 -9.77
C PHE A 155 -7.92 -11.69 -10.24
N ASP A 156 -9.15 -11.38 -9.82
CA ASP A 156 -9.80 -10.11 -10.19
C ASP A 156 -9.00 -8.87 -9.73
N TRP A 157 -8.18 -9.03 -8.67
CA TRP A 157 -7.30 -8.00 -8.15
C TRP A 157 -6.10 -7.65 -9.05
N VAL A 158 -5.77 -8.44 -10.08
CA VAL A 158 -4.73 -8.11 -11.08
C VAL A 158 -5.29 -7.79 -12.46
N ALA A 159 -6.60 -7.55 -12.57
CA ALA A 159 -7.19 -7.09 -13.82
C ALA A 159 -6.70 -5.67 -14.21
N GLY A 160 -7.08 -5.18 -15.39
CA GLY A 160 -6.57 -3.92 -15.96
C GLY A 160 -6.56 -2.72 -15.01
N LEU A 161 -7.73 -2.27 -14.53
CA LEU A 161 -7.81 -1.14 -13.59
C LEU A 161 -7.11 -1.42 -12.24
N PRO A 162 -7.38 -2.54 -11.54
CA PRO A 162 -6.64 -2.94 -10.33
C PRO A 162 -5.12 -2.87 -10.48
N PHE A 163 -4.58 -3.44 -11.56
CA PHE A 163 -3.15 -3.46 -11.84
C PHE A 163 -2.57 -2.03 -11.97
N LEU A 164 -3.27 -1.15 -12.69
CA LEU A 164 -2.88 0.26 -12.83
C LEU A 164 -2.92 0.99 -11.48
N CYS A 165 -3.93 0.74 -10.64
CA CYS A 165 -4.00 1.28 -9.29
C CYS A 165 -2.84 0.78 -8.40
N GLY A 166 -2.44 -0.49 -8.55
CA GLY A 166 -1.26 -1.05 -7.89
C GLY A 166 0.03 -0.29 -8.26
N ILE A 167 0.26 -0.05 -9.56
CA ILE A 167 1.40 0.75 -10.03
C ILE A 167 1.30 2.19 -9.51
N GLY A 168 0.10 2.78 -9.55
CA GLY A 168 -0.16 4.12 -9.05
C GLY A 168 0.21 4.27 -7.57
N LEU A 169 -0.17 3.29 -6.73
CA LEU A 169 0.16 3.36 -5.31
C LEU A 169 1.66 3.17 -5.05
N VAL A 170 2.33 2.29 -5.80
CA VAL A 170 3.80 2.14 -5.75
C VAL A 170 4.49 3.48 -6.04
N LEU A 171 4.08 4.18 -7.11
CA LEU A 171 4.64 5.49 -7.47
C LEU A 171 4.29 6.57 -6.44
N GLY A 172 3.06 6.55 -5.92
CA GLY A 172 2.61 7.46 -4.87
C GLY A 172 3.41 7.31 -3.58
N TYR A 173 3.62 6.08 -3.12
CA TYR A 173 4.46 5.80 -1.96
C TYR A 173 5.92 6.12 -2.21
N ALA A 174 6.49 5.78 -3.38
CA ALA A 174 7.85 6.20 -3.72
C ALA A 174 8.01 7.73 -3.69
N LEU A 175 7.01 8.49 -4.15
CA LEU A 175 7.00 9.94 -4.08
C LEU A 175 6.91 10.44 -2.62
N LEU A 176 6.05 9.81 -1.80
CA LEU A 176 5.92 10.13 -0.38
C LEU A 176 7.23 9.85 0.39
N GLY A 177 7.87 8.71 0.11
CA GLY A 177 9.19 8.36 0.63
C GLY A 177 10.29 9.32 0.18
N ALA A 178 10.28 9.78 -1.09
CA ALA A 178 11.21 10.80 -1.56
C ALA A 178 11.02 12.12 -0.80
N GLY A 179 9.76 12.52 -0.56
CA GLY A 179 9.43 13.67 0.27
C GLY A 179 9.95 13.54 1.70
N TRP A 180 9.76 12.38 2.33
CA TRP A 180 10.29 12.08 3.66
C TRP A 180 11.82 12.22 3.73
N LEU A 181 12.54 11.61 2.78
CA LEU A 181 14.01 11.70 2.72
C LEU A 181 14.49 13.15 2.51
N VAL A 182 13.79 13.94 1.70
CA VAL A 182 14.12 15.36 1.54
C VAL A 182 13.94 16.13 2.85
N LEU A 183 12.91 15.80 3.64
CA LEU A 183 12.62 16.45 4.92
C LEU A 183 13.55 16.02 6.05
N LYS A 184 13.96 14.75 6.09
CA LYS A 184 14.64 14.13 7.24
C LYS A 184 16.12 13.88 7.05
N SER A 185 16.64 13.94 5.82
CA SER A 185 18.04 13.65 5.53
C SER A 185 18.81 14.89 5.12
N GLU A 186 20.14 14.81 5.20
CA GLU A 186 21.08 15.80 4.64
C GLU A 186 21.72 15.28 3.35
N ASP A 187 22.62 16.05 2.75
CA ASP A 187 23.36 15.60 1.57
C ASP A 187 24.36 14.49 1.94
N PRO A 188 24.56 13.49 1.07
CA PRO A 188 24.10 13.42 -0.34
C PRO A 188 22.69 12.82 -0.54
N LEU A 189 22.04 12.32 0.51
CA LEU A 189 20.75 11.63 0.39
C LEU A 189 19.60 12.59 0.02
N ARG A 190 19.60 13.80 0.57
CA ARG A 190 18.60 14.84 0.27
C ARG A 190 18.58 15.20 -1.22
N SER A 191 19.73 15.54 -1.79
CA SER A 191 19.84 15.84 -3.23
C SER A 191 19.50 14.64 -4.10
N TRP A 192 19.93 13.44 -3.73
CA TRP A 192 19.56 12.21 -4.44
C TRP A 192 18.04 12.02 -4.47
N ALA A 193 17.36 12.09 -3.33
CA ALA A 193 15.90 11.92 -3.24
C ALA A 193 15.15 13.00 -4.01
N ARG A 194 15.59 14.27 -3.88
CA ARG A 194 15.00 15.41 -4.60
C ARG A 194 15.07 15.24 -6.11
N SER A 195 16.16 14.69 -6.63
CA SER A 195 16.32 14.43 -8.06
C SER A 195 15.31 13.41 -8.63
N ARG A 196 14.70 12.57 -7.78
CA ARG A 196 13.71 11.56 -8.19
C ARG A 196 12.28 12.08 -8.25
N ILE A 197 11.98 13.16 -7.52
CA ILE A 197 10.63 13.72 -7.39
C ILE A 197 9.99 14.04 -8.76
N PRO A 198 10.63 14.75 -9.71
CA PRO A 198 9.99 15.11 -10.97
C PRO A 198 9.60 13.88 -11.80
N LEU A 199 10.47 12.86 -11.84
CA LEU A 199 10.20 11.62 -12.55
C LEU A 199 9.03 10.85 -11.91
N LEU A 200 9.04 10.70 -10.59
CA LEU A 200 7.99 9.99 -9.85
C LEU A 200 6.65 10.69 -9.96
N ALA A 201 6.62 12.02 -9.82
CA ALA A 201 5.41 12.82 -9.97
C ALA A 201 4.86 12.75 -11.40
N GLY A 202 5.73 12.88 -12.42
CA GLY A 202 5.32 12.74 -13.82
C GLY A 202 4.77 11.35 -14.14
N ALA A 203 5.44 10.29 -13.68
CA ALA A 203 4.97 8.91 -13.84
C ALA A 203 3.64 8.65 -13.12
N LEU A 204 3.47 9.20 -11.90
CA LEU A 204 2.23 9.10 -11.13
C LEU A 204 1.07 9.80 -11.84
N VAL A 205 1.29 11.01 -12.36
CA VAL A 205 0.24 11.71 -13.13
C VAL A 205 -0.12 10.92 -14.38
N ALA A 206 0.87 10.40 -15.11
CA ALA A 206 0.63 9.60 -16.31
C ALA A 206 -0.20 8.34 -16.00
N ILE A 207 0.15 7.57 -14.97
CA ILE A 207 -0.59 6.35 -14.62
C ILE A 207 -2.00 6.66 -14.12
N LEU A 208 -2.19 7.76 -13.39
CA LEU A 208 -3.52 8.21 -12.96
C LEU A 208 -4.40 8.59 -14.16
N CYS A 209 -3.85 9.29 -15.15
CA CYS A 209 -4.57 9.59 -16.39
C CYS A 209 -5.01 8.30 -17.12
N VAL A 210 -4.11 7.32 -17.23
CA VAL A 210 -4.43 6.02 -17.86
C VAL A 210 -5.49 5.26 -17.06
N ALA A 211 -5.37 5.22 -15.73
CA ALA A 211 -6.33 4.55 -14.84
C ALA A 211 -7.73 5.19 -14.94
N VAL A 212 -7.81 6.53 -14.98
CA VAL A 212 -9.07 7.26 -15.15
C VAL A 212 -9.72 6.91 -16.49
N VAL A 213 -8.95 6.95 -17.59
CA VAL A 213 -9.47 6.57 -18.92
C VAL A 213 -9.97 5.13 -18.92
N MET A 214 -9.21 4.20 -18.34
CA MET A 214 -9.61 2.79 -18.24
C MET A 214 -10.89 2.61 -17.41
N ALA A 215 -11.02 3.33 -16.29
CA ALA A 215 -12.22 3.30 -15.47
C ALA A 215 -13.46 3.80 -16.23
N PHE A 216 -13.33 4.82 -17.07
CA PHE A 216 -14.41 5.29 -17.93
C PHE A 216 -14.79 4.26 -19.00
N ILE A 217 -13.81 3.59 -19.62
CA ILE A 217 -14.04 2.53 -20.61
C ILE A 217 -14.78 1.35 -19.97
N ASP A 218 -14.33 0.88 -18.82
CA ASP A 218 -14.96 -0.24 -18.10
C ASP A 218 -16.38 0.12 -17.67
N ARG A 219 -16.61 1.35 -17.19
CA ARG A 219 -17.96 1.83 -16.89
C ARG A 219 -18.86 1.81 -18.13
N ALA A 220 -18.39 2.31 -19.28
CA ALA A 220 -19.18 2.35 -20.51
C ALA A 220 -19.60 0.94 -20.98
N ARG A 221 -18.74 -0.07 -20.80
CA ARG A 221 -19.03 -1.48 -21.13
C ARG A 221 -20.06 -2.13 -20.21
N MET A 222 -20.20 -1.66 -18.98
CA MET A 222 -21.18 -2.21 -18.02
C MET A 222 -22.58 -1.60 -18.18
N THR A 223 -22.69 -0.44 -18.84
CA THR A 223 -23.95 0.30 -19.03
C THR A 223 -24.58 0.13 -20.41
N GLY A 224 -23.92 -0.55 -21.36
CA GLY A 224 -24.41 -0.82 -22.72
C GLY A 224 -24.63 -2.30 -22.93
#